data_AF-A0A433RSF7-F1
#
_entry.id   AF-A0A433RSF7-F1
#
_cell.length_a   1.000
_cell.length_b   1.000
_cell.length_c   1.000
_cell.angle_alpha   90.00
_cell.angle_beta   90.00
_cell.angle_gamma   90.00
#
_symmetry.space_group_name_H-M   'P 1'
#
loop_
_entity.id
_entity.type
_entity.pdbx_description
1 polymer ?
#
loop_
_entity_poly.entity_id
_entity_poly.type
_entity_poly.pdbx_seq_one_letter_code
_entity_poly.pdbx_strand_id
1 'polypeptide(L)'
;METTEKRNLTTNQVEIREDEGGQRVLTGYAVKWEMKSVPMGYFQRFKEQFKRGAFTESLTNDDQKALWSHDTSKVLGRTKNGTLRLFEDDLGLRFELDLPDTTLGDDAYKSIKRGDVDGVSFGFSMLKQEWDESDPDNVVRTVTKAKLLEISPVAFPAYPDSQVAARSHDPYQEHMELKERQERRQKLLLKTFL
;
A
#
# COMPACT_ATOMS: atom_id res chain seq x y z
N MET A 1 -0.85 13.12 13.39
CA MET A 1 -2.00 12.24 13.11
C MET A 1 -1.47 11.17 12.17
N GLU A 2 -1.74 9.89 12.41
CA GLU A 2 -1.36 8.85 11.45
C GLU A 2 -2.24 9.02 10.21
N THR A 3 -1.66 9.48 9.11
CA THR A 3 -2.38 9.65 7.84
C THR A 3 -2.45 8.30 7.14
N THR A 4 -3.65 7.90 6.70
CA THR A 4 -3.85 6.71 5.89
C THR A 4 -3.65 7.05 4.42
N GLU A 5 -2.70 6.37 3.80
CA GLU A 5 -2.36 6.43 2.39
C GLU A 5 -2.91 5.17 1.68
N LYS A 6 -3.47 5.33 0.49
CA LYS A 6 -3.90 4.20 -0.37
C LYS A 6 -3.07 4.18 -1.64
N ARG A 7 -2.66 2.99 -2.09
CA ARG A 7 -1.84 2.79 -3.29
C ARG A 7 -2.33 1.58 -4.06
N ASN A 8 -2.59 1.81 -5.34
CA ASN A 8 -2.87 0.75 -6.29
C ASN A 8 -1.57 0.46 -7.06
N LEU A 9 -1.15 -0.81 -7.14
CA LEU A 9 -0.02 -1.20 -7.98
C LEU A 9 -0.54 -1.97 -9.21
N THR A 10 -0.20 -1.47 -10.40
CA THR A 10 -0.73 -1.90 -11.71
C THR A 10 -0.20 -3.26 -12.20
N THR A 11 0.67 -3.97 -11.47
CA THR A 11 1.53 -5.00 -12.11
C THR A 11 1.48 -6.40 -11.53
N ASN A 12 0.45 -6.73 -10.74
CA ASN A 12 0.38 -8.05 -10.14
C ASN A 12 -0.85 -8.80 -10.66
N GLN A 13 -0.62 -9.69 -11.62
CA GLN A 13 -1.59 -10.72 -11.97
C GLN A 13 -1.95 -11.46 -10.70
N VAL A 14 -3.22 -11.41 -10.34
CA VAL A 14 -3.75 -12.20 -9.24
C VAL A 14 -4.04 -13.59 -9.76
N GLU A 15 -3.57 -14.60 -9.06
CA GLU A 15 -3.89 -15.99 -9.36
C GLU A 15 -5.00 -16.47 -8.45
N ILE A 16 -6.02 -17.09 -9.03
CA ILE A 16 -7.12 -17.69 -8.28
C ILE A 16 -7.13 -19.20 -8.52
N ARG A 17 -7.20 -19.96 -7.43
CA ARG A 17 -7.20 -21.42 -7.45
C ARG A 17 -8.35 -21.93 -6.58
N GLU A 18 -8.81 -23.13 -6.91
CA GLU A 18 -9.79 -23.88 -6.11
C GLU A 18 -9.10 -25.17 -5.68
N ASP A 19 -9.12 -25.47 -4.39
CA ASP A 19 -8.51 -26.68 -3.86
C ASP A 19 -9.47 -27.89 -3.95
N GLU A 20 -8.97 -29.08 -3.59
CA GLU A 20 -9.75 -30.32 -3.63
C GLU A 20 -10.96 -30.31 -2.66
N GLY A 21 -10.95 -29.41 -1.66
CA GLY A 21 -12.04 -29.20 -0.72
C GLY A 21 -13.08 -28.16 -1.17
N GLY A 22 -12.90 -27.56 -2.35
CA GLY A 22 -13.75 -26.50 -2.87
C GLY A 22 -13.45 -25.12 -2.27
N GLN A 23 -12.40 -24.99 -1.45
CA GLN A 23 -11.96 -23.69 -0.95
C GLN A 23 -11.28 -22.91 -2.07
N ARG A 24 -11.74 -21.67 -2.25
CA ARG A 24 -11.24 -20.77 -3.27
C ARG A 24 -10.18 -19.88 -2.65
N VAL A 25 -8.97 -19.93 -3.20
CA VAL A 25 -7.81 -19.21 -2.69
C VAL A 25 -7.33 -18.22 -3.74
N LEU A 26 -7.27 -16.96 -3.34
CA LEU A 26 -6.72 -15.87 -4.13
C LEU A 26 -5.29 -15.59 -3.67
N THR A 27 -4.35 -15.55 -4.60
CA THR A 27 -2.93 -15.34 -4.31
C THR A 27 -2.33 -14.29 -5.23
N GLY A 28 -1.32 -13.58 -4.74
CA GLY A 28 -0.63 -12.58 -5.53
C GLY A 28 0.33 -11.76 -4.69
N TYR A 29 0.84 -10.68 -5.29
CA TYR A 29 1.65 -9.70 -4.59
C TYR A 29 0.83 -8.42 -4.38
N ALA A 30 0.78 -7.91 -3.16
CA ALA A 30 0.20 -6.61 -2.86
C ALA A 30 1.21 -5.48 -3.14
N VAL A 31 2.50 -5.75 -2.88
CA VAL A 31 3.61 -4.80 -3.08
C VAL A 31 4.81 -5.55 -3.65
N LYS A 32 5.57 -4.92 -4.55
CA LYS A 32 6.89 -5.40 -5.00
C LYS A 32 7.97 -4.45 -4.48
N TRP A 33 9.06 -5.00 -3.97
CA TRP A 33 10.12 -4.19 -3.37
C TRP A 33 10.90 -3.42 -4.42
N GLU A 34 11.35 -2.21 -4.05
CA GLU A 34 12.19 -1.34 -4.88
C GLU A 34 11.59 -0.98 -6.26
N MET A 35 10.32 -1.33 -6.50
CA MET A 35 9.60 -1.00 -7.71
C MET A 35 9.07 0.43 -7.61
N LYS A 36 9.63 1.32 -8.42
CA LYS A 36 9.21 2.72 -8.49
C LYS A 36 7.80 2.82 -9.08
N SER A 37 6.95 3.59 -8.43
CA SER A 37 5.63 3.96 -8.93
C SER A 37 5.72 4.79 -10.21
N VAL A 38 4.57 4.98 -10.86
CA VAL A 38 4.41 6.11 -11.78
C VAL A 38 4.66 7.43 -11.05
N PRO A 39 5.17 8.48 -11.72
CA PRO A 39 5.44 9.74 -11.06
C PRO A 39 4.14 10.39 -10.58
N MET A 40 4.06 10.63 -9.28
CA MET A 40 2.90 11.17 -8.56
C MET A 40 3.28 12.48 -7.84
N GLY A 41 2.35 13.06 -7.07
CA GLY A 41 2.53 14.34 -6.38
C GLY A 41 2.05 15.53 -7.20
N TYR A 42 1.51 16.54 -6.51
CA TYR A 42 0.99 17.76 -7.10
C TYR A 42 1.95 18.93 -6.91
N PHE A 43 2.65 19.00 -5.76
CA PHE A 43 3.61 20.06 -5.45
C PHE A 43 4.95 19.84 -6.15
N GLN A 44 5.45 18.61 -6.11
CA GLN A 44 6.65 18.15 -6.81
C GLN A 44 6.37 16.74 -7.32
N ARG A 45 6.78 16.45 -8.56
CA ARG A 45 6.66 15.08 -9.06
C ARG A 45 7.72 14.21 -8.39
N PHE A 46 7.30 13.08 -7.83
CA PHE A 46 8.19 12.07 -7.25
C PHE A 46 7.72 10.66 -7.61
N LYS A 47 8.65 9.70 -7.52
CA LYS A 47 8.34 8.26 -7.59
C LYS A 47 8.43 7.67 -6.20
N GLU A 48 7.53 6.75 -5.88
CA GLU A 48 7.50 6.06 -4.59
C GLU A 48 7.96 4.61 -4.75
N GLN A 49 8.72 4.11 -3.79
CA GLN A 49 9.07 2.71 -3.67
C GLN A 49 9.01 2.26 -2.21
N PHE A 50 8.87 0.96 -2.01
CA PHE A 50 8.87 0.34 -0.68
C PHE A 50 10.13 -0.49 -0.52
N LYS A 51 10.82 -0.25 0.60
CA LYS A 51 11.99 -1.05 0.97
C LYS A 51 11.55 -2.44 1.42
N ARG A 52 12.35 -3.46 1.11
CA ARG A 52 12.16 -4.79 1.72
C ARG A 52 12.12 -4.66 3.25
N GLY A 53 11.13 -5.29 3.87
CA GLY A 53 10.93 -5.24 5.32
C GLY A 53 10.16 -4.01 5.80
N ALA A 54 9.62 -3.20 4.90
CA ALA A 54 8.83 -2.02 5.28
C ALA A 54 7.59 -2.38 6.11
N PHE A 55 7.03 -3.59 5.95
CA PHE A 55 5.81 -4.01 6.64
C PHE A 55 6.04 -5.06 7.74
N THR A 56 7.27 -5.57 7.93
CA THR A 56 7.58 -6.66 8.88
C THR A 56 6.95 -6.48 10.26
N GLU A 57 7.07 -5.28 10.85
CA GLU A 57 6.52 -4.98 12.18
C GLU A 57 4.99 -4.98 12.18
N SER A 58 4.37 -4.47 11.13
CA SER A 58 2.91 -4.42 11.02
C SER A 58 2.30 -5.80 10.83
N LEU A 59 2.93 -6.66 10.03
CA LEU A 59 2.49 -8.04 9.83
C LEU A 59 2.51 -8.87 11.13
N THR A 60 3.38 -8.49 12.08
CA THR A 60 3.50 -9.18 13.37
C THR A 60 2.49 -8.67 14.40
N ASN A 61 2.24 -7.35 14.42
CA ASN A 61 1.54 -6.70 15.53
C ASN A 61 0.09 -6.31 15.24
N ASP A 62 -0.30 -6.19 13.97
CA ASP A 62 -1.59 -5.64 13.57
C ASP A 62 -2.51 -6.69 12.93
N ASP A 63 -3.81 -6.37 12.86
CA ASP A 63 -4.80 -7.14 12.12
C ASP A 63 -5.13 -6.46 10.79
N GLN A 64 -4.62 -7.03 9.71
CA GLN A 64 -4.90 -6.59 8.34
C GLN A 64 -6.17 -7.25 7.81
N LYS A 65 -6.87 -6.52 6.95
CA LYS A 65 -8.10 -6.97 6.31
C LYS A 65 -7.89 -7.09 4.80
N ALA A 66 -8.55 -8.07 4.21
CA ALA A 66 -8.80 -8.11 2.79
C ALA A 66 -10.20 -7.53 2.55
N LEU A 67 -10.30 -6.45 1.78
CA LEU A 67 -11.56 -5.81 1.42
C LEU A 67 -11.82 -5.95 -0.07
N TRP A 68 -13.05 -5.72 -0.51
CA TRP A 68 -13.35 -5.55 -1.93
C TRP A 68 -13.34 -4.06 -2.27
N SER A 69 -12.49 -3.62 -3.22
CA SER A 69 -12.44 -2.23 -3.68
C SER A 69 -12.29 -1.18 -2.57
N HIS A 70 -11.50 -1.47 -1.52
CA HIS A 70 -11.31 -0.64 -0.33
C HIS A 70 -12.58 -0.31 0.47
N ASP A 71 -13.68 -1.01 0.21
CA ASP A 71 -14.95 -0.80 0.89
C ASP A 71 -14.95 -1.54 2.22
N THR A 72 -14.91 -0.77 3.32
CA THR A 72 -14.88 -1.33 4.68
C THR A 72 -16.14 -2.11 5.05
N SER A 73 -17.23 -1.98 4.28
CA SER A 73 -18.43 -2.80 4.43
C SER A 73 -18.33 -4.17 3.73
N LYS A 74 -17.33 -4.36 2.86
CA LYS A 74 -17.14 -5.56 2.03
C LYS A 74 -15.86 -6.30 2.40
N VAL A 75 -15.89 -6.96 3.55
CA VAL A 75 -14.76 -7.74 4.06
C VAL A 75 -14.73 -9.12 3.41
N LEU A 76 -13.58 -9.49 2.84
CA LEU A 76 -13.32 -10.81 2.27
C LEU A 76 -12.58 -11.72 3.26
N GLY A 77 -11.69 -11.15 4.09
CA GLY A 77 -10.89 -11.92 5.03
C GLY A 77 -10.04 -11.03 5.92
N ARG A 78 -9.29 -11.65 6.83
CA ARG A 78 -8.39 -10.96 7.77
C ARG A 78 -7.30 -11.88 8.32
N THR A 79 -6.23 -11.28 8.83
CA THR A 79 -5.08 -12.05 9.36
C THR A 79 -5.40 -12.72 10.68
N LYS A 80 -6.16 -12.08 11.58
CA LYS A 80 -6.45 -12.63 12.93
C LYS A 80 -7.16 -13.99 12.94
N ASN A 81 -7.95 -14.32 11.93
CA ASN A 81 -8.64 -15.62 11.84
C ASN A 81 -8.05 -16.55 10.77
N GLY A 82 -6.89 -16.20 10.20
CA GLY A 82 -6.16 -17.04 9.25
C GLY A 82 -6.72 -17.04 7.81
N THR A 83 -7.82 -16.36 7.53
CA THR A 83 -8.42 -16.28 6.17
C THR A 83 -7.60 -15.42 5.22
N LEU A 84 -6.82 -14.47 5.73
CA LEU A 84 -5.79 -13.76 4.99
C LEU A 84 -4.43 -14.13 5.59
N ARG A 85 -3.48 -14.50 4.73
CA ARG A 85 -2.09 -14.75 5.09
C ARG A 85 -1.21 -13.80 4.27
N LEU A 86 -0.25 -13.16 4.91
CA LEU A 86 0.65 -12.18 4.32
C LEU A 86 2.09 -12.59 4.60
N PHE A 87 2.94 -12.51 3.58
CA PHE A 87 4.33 -12.93 3.65
C PHE A 87 5.22 -11.91 2.94
N GLU A 88 6.32 -11.52 3.56
CA GLU A 88 7.39 -10.81 2.86
C GLU A 88 8.39 -11.84 2.33
N ASP A 89 8.67 -11.81 1.03
CA ASP A 89 9.72 -12.58 0.40
C ASP A 89 10.74 -11.66 -0.30
N ASP A 90 11.63 -12.23 -1.11
CA ASP A 90 12.64 -11.46 -1.84
C ASP A 90 12.05 -10.55 -2.93
N LEU A 91 10.85 -10.86 -3.43
CA LEU A 91 10.18 -10.12 -4.50
C LEU A 91 9.25 -9.03 -3.97
N GLY A 92 8.50 -9.33 -2.90
CA GLY A 92 7.43 -8.44 -2.45
C GLY A 92 6.68 -8.90 -1.21
N LEU A 93 5.56 -8.22 -0.97
CA LEU A 93 4.52 -8.62 -0.02
C LEU A 93 3.55 -9.55 -0.74
N ARG A 94 3.72 -10.85 -0.57
CA ARG A 94 2.83 -11.89 -1.07
C ARG A 94 1.63 -12.04 -0.15
N PHE A 95 0.47 -12.36 -0.72
CA PHE A 95 -0.73 -12.69 0.05
C PHE A 95 -1.38 -13.99 -0.43
N GLU A 96 -2.12 -14.62 0.48
CA GLU A 96 -3.06 -15.69 0.22
C GLU A 96 -4.36 -15.37 0.95
N LEU A 97 -5.49 -15.41 0.25
CA LEU A 97 -6.79 -15.07 0.77
C LEU A 97 -7.78 -16.19 0.46
N ASP A 98 -8.32 -16.79 1.51
CA ASP A 98 -9.43 -17.72 1.41
C ASP A 98 -10.70 -16.91 1.22
N LEU A 99 -11.31 -17.00 0.04
CA LEU A 99 -12.55 -16.30 -0.23
C LEU A 99 -13.68 -16.90 0.62
N PRO A 100 -14.53 -16.05 1.22
CA PRO A 100 -15.58 -16.52 2.10
C PRO A 100 -16.70 -17.17 1.29
N ASP A 101 -17.29 -18.24 1.82
CA ASP A 101 -18.47 -18.88 1.23
C ASP A 101 -19.73 -18.02 1.48
N THR A 102 -19.82 -16.94 0.72
CA THR A 102 -20.87 -15.90 0.79
C THR A 102 -21.10 -15.35 -0.60
N THR A 103 -22.22 -14.66 -0.81
CA THR A 103 -22.50 -13.97 -2.07
C THR A 103 -21.37 -13.02 -2.48
N LEU A 104 -20.78 -12.27 -1.53
CA LEU A 104 -19.66 -11.38 -1.82
C LEU A 104 -18.43 -12.16 -2.29
N GLY A 105 -18.10 -13.27 -1.63
CA GLY A 105 -16.96 -14.11 -2.01
C GLY A 105 -17.16 -14.82 -3.35
N ASP A 106 -18.39 -15.26 -3.65
CA ASP A 106 -18.78 -15.81 -4.95
C ASP A 106 -18.63 -14.80 -6.08
N ASP A 107 -19.13 -13.58 -5.87
CA ASP A 107 -19.06 -12.50 -6.85
C ASP A 107 -17.61 -12.07 -7.07
N ALA A 108 -16.83 -11.94 -6.00
CA ALA A 108 -15.39 -11.66 -6.07
C ALA A 108 -14.65 -12.74 -6.86
N TYR A 109 -14.87 -14.03 -6.54
CA TYR A 109 -14.27 -15.16 -7.25
C TYR A 109 -14.59 -15.13 -8.75
N LYS A 110 -15.87 -14.98 -9.11
CA LYS A 110 -16.29 -14.97 -10.53
C LYS A 110 -15.71 -13.78 -11.29
N SER A 111 -15.69 -12.60 -10.67
CA SER A 111 -15.15 -11.38 -11.27
C SER A 111 -13.65 -11.49 -11.52
N ILE A 112 -12.90 -12.04 -10.56
CA ILE A 112 -11.47 -12.27 -10.70
C ILE A 112 -11.17 -13.37 -11.72
N LYS A 113 -11.86 -14.52 -11.62
CA LYS A 113 -11.66 -15.66 -12.52
C LYS A 113 -11.97 -15.32 -13.98
N ARG A 114 -12.94 -14.44 -14.23
CA ARG A 114 -13.27 -13.94 -15.58
C ARG A 114 -12.26 -12.89 -16.08
N GLY A 115 -11.46 -12.31 -15.19
CA GLY A 115 -10.51 -11.25 -15.50
C GLY A 115 -11.10 -9.84 -15.47
N ASP A 116 -12.30 -9.64 -14.90
CA ASP A 116 -12.87 -8.29 -14.72
C ASP A 116 -12.14 -7.51 -13.63
N VAL A 117 -11.53 -8.23 -12.69
CA VAL A 117 -10.72 -7.71 -11.59
C VAL A 117 -9.41 -8.47 -11.57
N ASP A 118 -8.34 -7.81 -11.96
CA ASP A 118 -7.00 -8.39 -12.13
C ASP A 118 -5.91 -7.66 -11.32
N GLY A 119 -6.31 -6.62 -10.57
CA GLY A 119 -5.42 -5.75 -9.81
C GLY A 119 -5.56 -5.88 -8.31
N VAL A 120 -4.49 -5.51 -7.59
CA VAL A 120 -4.47 -5.41 -6.13
C VAL A 120 -3.97 -4.04 -5.69
N SER A 121 -4.65 -3.51 -4.69
CA SER A 121 -4.33 -2.28 -4.02
C SER A 121 -4.15 -2.52 -2.53
N PHE A 122 -3.52 -1.58 -1.85
CA PHE A 122 -3.28 -1.66 -0.42
C PHE A 122 -3.41 -0.28 0.25
N GLY A 123 -3.92 -0.30 1.47
CA GLY A 123 -3.99 0.84 2.37
C GLY A 123 -2.93 0.71 3.46
N PHE A 124 -2.17 1.76 3.69
CA PHE A 124 -1.11 1.79 4.69
C PHE A 124 -1.00 3.15 5.38
N SER A 125 -0.32 3.21 6.51
CA SER A 125 0.12 4.46 7.13
C SER A 125 1.65 4.48 7.18
N MET A 126 2.25 5.53 6.63
CA MET A 126 3.71 5.69 6.64
C MET A 126 4.21 5.98 8.06
N LEU A 127 5.23 5.25 8.51
CA LEU A 127 5.87 5.43 9.81
C LEU A 127 7.29 6.00 9.68
N LYS A 128 8.03 5.58 8.66
CA LYS A 128 9.36 6.10 8.32
C LYS A 128 9.56 6.12 6.81
N GLN A 129 10.16 7.20 6.34
CA GLN A 129 10.48 7.42 4.93
C GLN A 129 11.82 8.12 4.77
N GLU A 130 12.42 7.95 3.60
CA GLU A 130 13.63 8.62 3.13
C GLU A 130 13.33 9.26 1.79
N TRP A 131 13.89 10.45 1.56
CA TRP A 131 13.76 11.19 0.31
C TRP A 131 15.13 11.30 -0.35
N ASP A 132 15.21 10.89 -1.61
CA ASP A 132 16.34 11.18 -2.49
C ASP A 132 15.95 12.36 -3.39
N GLU A 133 16.54 13.52 -3.06
CA GLU A 133 16.35 14.79 -3.76
C GLU A 133 17.61 15.17 -4.57
N SER A 134 18.53 14.23 -4.81
CA SER A 134 19.79 14.49 -5.51
C SER A 134 19.59 14.89 -6.97
N ASP A 135 18.50 14.42 -7.58
CA ASP A 135 18.01 14.82 -8.91
C ASP A 135 16.61 15.47 -8.76
N PRO A 136 16.49 16.80 -8.94
CA PRO A 136 15.22 17.52 -8.85
C PRO A 136 14.14 17.03 -9.84
N ASP A 137 14.55 16.46 -10.97
CA ASP A 137 13.64 15.93 -11.99
C ASP A 137 13.21 14.48 -11.68
N ASN A 138 13.92 13.80 -10.78
CA ASN A 138 13.68 12.40 -10.41
C ASN A 138 13.69 12.18 -8.89
N VAL A 139 12.94 12.99 -8.15
CA VAL A 139 12.76 12.80 -6.71
C VAL A 139 12.19 11.40 -6.41
N VAL A 140 12.80 10.70 -5.45
CA VAL A 140 12.35 9.36 -5.02
C VAL A 140 12.02 9.36 -3.53
N ARG A 141 10.79 8.94 -3.21
CA ARG A 141 10.35 8.61 -1.85
C ARG A 141 10.55 7.12 -1.61
N THR A 142 11.34 6.76 -0.62
CA THR A 142 11.48 5.37 -0.15
C THR A 142 10.79 5.20 1.19
N VAL A 143 9.71 4.42 1.21
CA VAL A 143 9.03 4.04 2.45
C VAL A 143 9.81 2.89 3.09
N THR A 144 10.43 3.17 4.24
CA THR A 144 11.29 2.20 4.95
C THR A 144 10.59 1.52 6.12
N LYS A 145 9.49 2.11 6.62
CA LYS A 145 8.62 1.48 7.61
C LYS A 145 7.19 1.98 7.42
N ALA A 146 6.24 1.06 7.39
CA ALA A 146 4.82 1.35 7.22
C ALA A 146 3.95 0.38 8.01
N LYS A 147 2.79 0.89 8.45
CA LYS A 147 1.70 0.10 9.00
C LYS A 147 0.78 -0.32 7.86
N LEU A 148 0.66 -1.62 7.59
CA LEU A 148 -0.30 -2.13 6.61
C LEU A 148 -1.68 -2.20 7.27
N LEU A 149 -2.69 -1.66 6.60
CA LEU A 149 -4.06 -1.63 7.11
C LEU A 149 -4.93 -2.67 6.40
N GLU A 150 -4.86 -2.69 5.06
CA GLU A 150 -5.67 -3.58 4.24
C GLU A 150 -5.06 -3.82 2.86
N ILE A 151 -5.49 -4.91 2.24
CA ILE A 151 -5.34 -5.16 0.80
C ILE A 151 -6.71 -5.30 0.16
N SER A 152 -6.82 -4.95 -1.12
CA SER A 152 -8.08 -5.01 -1.86
C SER A 152 -7.87 -5.43 -3.31
N PRO A 153 -8.61 -6.44 -3.82
CA PRO A 153 -8.81 -6.59 -5.24
C PRO A 153 -9.55 -5.36 -5.79
N VAL A 154 -9.07 -4.83 -6.92
CA VAL A 154 -9.60 -3.61 -7.54
C VAL A 154 -9.69 -3.77 -9.06
N ALA A 155 -10.79 -3.29 -9.65
CA ALA A 155 -11.00 -3.33 -11.11
C ALA A 155 -10.06 -2.39 -11.88
N PHE A 156 -9.63 -1.30 -11.23
CA PHE A 156 -8.75 -0.31 -11.83
C PHE A 156 -7.50 -0.15 -10.95
N PRO A 157 -6.49 -1.01 -11.12
CA PRO A 157 -5.23 -0.83 -10.43
C PRO A 157 -4.47 0.38 -11.03
N ALA A 158 -4.78 1.59 -10.55
CA ALA A 158 -4.29 2.89 -11.00
C ALA A 158 -4.10 3.03 -12.52
N TYR A 159 -5.05 3.70 -13.18
CA TYR A 159 -4.72 4.39 -14.42
C TYR A 159 -3.64 5.45 -14.14
N PRO A 160 -2.63 5.62 -15.01
CA PRO A 160 -1.60 6.65 -14.87
C PRO A 160 -2.15 8.09 -14.78
N ASP A 161 -3.39 8.31 -15.23
CA ASP A 161 -4.05 9.62 -15.29
C ASP A 161 -5.18 9.84 -14.26
N SER A 162 -5.58 8.82 -13.49
CA SER A 162 -6.65 9.01 -12.51
C SER A 162 -6.06 9.55 -11.20
N GLN A 163 -6.12 10.87 -11.09
CA GLN A 163 -5.93 11.68 -9.88
C GLN A 163 -6.01 10.85 -8.60
N VAL A 164 -4.85 10.71 -7.97
CA VAL A 164 -4.62 10.26 -6.61
C VAL A 164 -5.86 10.54 -5.74
N ALA A 165 -6.49 9.49 -5.21
CA ALA A 165 -7.59 9.58 -4.23
C ALA A 165 -7.13 10.15 -2.86
N ALA A 166 -6.05 10.92 -2.85
CA ALA A 166 -5.60 11.81 -1.79
C ALA A 166 -5.58 13.24 -2.34
N ARG A 167 -6.75 13.76 -2.73
CA ARG A 167 -6.92 15.19 -3.11
C ARG A 167 -6.65 16.17 -1.95
N SER A 168 -6.09 15.73 -0.82
CA SER A 168 -5.80 16.56 0.35
C SER A 168 -4.44 16.29 1.02
N HIS A 169 -3.64 15.33 0.55
CA HIS A 169 -2.37 15.00 1.21
C HIS A 169 -1.27 14.72 0.18
N ASP A 170 -0.35 15.68 0.03
CA ASP A 170 0.90 15.52 -0.74
C ASP A 170 2.04 15.24 0.25
N PRO A 171 2.64 14.03 0.22
CA PRO A 171 3.67 13.66 1.19
C PRO A 171 4.97 14.44 1.00
N TYR A 172 5.22 14.99 -0.19
CA TYR A 172 6.39 15.85 -0.41
C TYR A 172 6.18 17.23 0.23
N GLN A 173 4.97 17.78 0.14
CA GLN A 173 4.64 19.04 0.84
C GLN A 173 4.83 18.89 2.36
N GLU A 174 4.33 17.81 2.96
CA GLU A 174 4.53 17.55 4.40
C GLU A 174 6.02 17.41 4.74
N HIS A 175 6.80 16.74 3.89
CA HIS A 175 8.24 16.60 4.07
C HIS A 175 8.93 17.97 4.15
N MET A 176 8.61 18.88 3.23
CA MET A 176 9.17 20.23 3.20
C MET A 176 8.79 21.04 4.44
N GLU A 177 7.52 21.01 4.85
CA GLU A 177 7.05 21.71 6.05
C GLU A 177 7.75 21.21 7.33
N LEU A 178 8.02 19.90 7.42
CA LEU A 178 8.76 19.30 8.54
C LEU A 178 10.23 19.73 8.52
N LYS A 179 10.88 19.73 7.35
CA LYS A 179 12.27 20.16 7.16
C LYS A 179 12.47 21.61 7.62
N GLU A 180 11.61 22.53 7.14
CA GLU A 180 11.63 23.94 7.55
C GLU A 180 11.38 24.14 9.06
N ARG A 181 10.51 23.34 9.66
CA ARG A 181 10.22 23.41 11.10
C ARG A 181 11.42 22.96 11.93
N GLN A 182 12.12 21.91 11.50
CA GLN A 182 13.32 21.42 12.15
C GLN A 182 14.45 22.45 12.07
N GLU A 183 14.68 23.05 10.90
CA GLU A 183 15.68 24.10 10.72
C GLU A 183 15.40 25.33 11.59
N ARG A 184 14.14 25.78 11.65
CA ARG A 184 13.72 26.88 12.54
C ARG A 184 13.99 26.54 14.00
N ARG A 185 13.67 25.32 14.44
CA ARG A 185 13.92 24.87 15.82
C ARG A 185 15.42 24.84 16.14
N GLN A 186 16.26 24.33 15.24
CA GLN A 186 17.71 24.32 15.45
C GLN A 186 18.28 25.75 15.55
N LYS A 187 17.84 26.67 14.68
CA LYS A 187 18.22 28.08 14.73
C LYS A 187 17.82 28.75 16.04
N LEU A 188 16.62 28.46 16.56
CA LEU A 188 16.15 28.99 17.84
C LEU A 188 16.97 28.45 19.02
N LEU A 189 17.25 27.14 19.05
CA LEU A 189 18.10 26.53 20.08
C LEU A 189 19.48 27.17 20.10
N LEU A 190 20.14 27.31 18.94
CA LEU A 190 21.45 27.94 18.84
C LEU A 190 21.46 29.38 19.39
N LYS A 191 20.36 30.13 19.18
CA LYS A 191 20.20 31.50 19.70
C LYS A 191 19.92 31.58 21.19
N THR A 192 19.45 30.52 21.83
CA THR A 192 19.20 30.47 23.29
C THR A 192 20.47 30.11 24.07
N PHE A 193 21.48 29.53 23.41
CA PHE A 193 22.78 29.18 23.99
C PHE A 193 23.89 30.22 23.76
N LEU A 194 23.55 31.37 23.17
CA LEU A 194 24.41 32.55 22.96
C LEU A 194 23.84 33.73 23.74
#